data_AF-A0A1I0EGT1-F1
#
_entry.id   AF-A0A1I0EGT1-F1
#
_cell.length_a   1.000
_cell.length_b   1.000
_cell.length_c   1.000
_cell.angle_alpha   90.00
_cell.angle_beta   90.00
_cell.angle_gamma   90.00
#
_symmetry.space_group_name_H-M   'P 1'
#
loop_
_entity.id
_entity.type
_entity.pdbx_description
1 polymer ?
#
loop_
_entity_poly.entity_id
_entity_poly.type
_entity_poly.pdbx_seq_one_letter_code
_entity_poly.pdbx_strand_id
1 'polypeptide(L)'
;MEASVRLLADRNSDREEVKDSKFRRYIRRNIRVRQACRIRRQKRHRVQFFALMILTAVASLVIGIGRIETEAYHNTSNLKKYYTSVQLQDGDTLWSLARKYNVNTNISHHDYIDEIRRMNQMEGTTVHRGHYLTVFYYQ
;
A
#
# COMPACT_ATOMS: atom_id res chain seq x y z
N MET A 1 89.27 -12.68 16.85
CA MET A 1 88.12 -13.61 16.69
C MET A 1 86.83 -13.03 17.30
N GLU A 2 86.87 -12.47 18.51
CA GLU A 2 85.68 -11.91 19.18
C GLU A 2 85.00 -10.73 18.46
N ALA A 3 85.76 -9.79 17.88
CA ALA A 3 85.20 -8.64 17.18
C ALA A 3 84.34 -9.04 15.97
N SER A 4 84.76 -10.08 15.24
CA SER A 4 84.02 -10.63 14.10
C SER A 4 82.72 -11.30 14.51
N VAL A 5 82.70 -11.99 15.67
CA VAL A 5 81.50 -12.62 16.22
C VAL A 5 80.49 -11.56 16.69
N ARG A 6 80.96 -10.48 17.33
CA ARG A 6 80.11 -9.37 17.76
C ARG A 6 79.46 -8.65 16.58
N LEU A 7 80.21 -8.39 15.50
CA LEU A 7 79.67 -7.76 14.28
C LEU A 7 78.65 -8.65 13.56
N LEU A 8 78.82 -9.97 13.59
CA LEU A 8 77.85 -10.89 13.02
C LEU A 8 76.57 -10.97 13.86
N ALA A 9 76.69 -10.95 15.19
CA ALA A 9 75.54 -10.92 16.09
C ALA A 9 74.71 -9.63 15.91
N ASP A 10 75.38 -8.49 15.84
CA ASP A 10 74.77 -7.17 15.62
C ASP A 10 74.00 -7.12 14.29
N ARG A 11 74.66 -7.54 13.20
CA ARG A 11 74.04 -7.60 11.87
C ARG A 11 72.84 -8.55 11.79
N ASN A 12 72.82 -9.61 12.61
CA ASN A 12 71.71 -10.54 12.66
C ASN A 12 70.54 -9.98 13.48
N SER A 13 70.82 -9.22 14.55
CA SER A 13 69.84 -8.51 15.35
C SER A 13 69.07 -7.47 14.51
N ASP A 14 69.80 -6.63 13.76
CA ASP A 14 69.19 -5.64 12.85
C ASP A 14 68.31 -6.32 11.80
N ARG A 15 68.74 -7.47 11.29
CA ARG A 15 68.01 -8.20 10.26
C ARG A 15 66.71 -8.79 10.79
N GLU A 16 66.69 -9.27 12.03
CA GLU A 16 65.48 -9.74 12.72
C GLU A 16 64.53 -8.59 13.05
N GLU A 17 65.05 -7.43 13.47
CA GLU A 17 64.24 -6.24 13.78
C GLU A 17 63.56 -5.66 12.51
N VAL A 18 64.28 -5.66 11.38
CA VAL A 18 63.71 -5.29 10.07
C VAL A 18 62.64 -6.28 9.60
N LYS A 19 62.80 -7.59 9.88
CA LYS A 19 61.77 -8.59 9.57
C LYS A 19 60.54 -8.39 10.45
N ASP A 20 60.71 -8.20 11.76
CA ASP A 20 59.61 -8.00 12.71
C ASP A 20 58.83 -6.72 12.39
N SER A 21 59.51 -5.61 12.09
CA SER A 21 58.86 -4.36 11.70
C SER A 21 58.04 -4.48 10.41
N LYS A 22 58.57 -5.19 9.38
CA LYS A 22 57.83 -5.50 8.15
C LYS A 22 56.63 -6.41 8.42
N PHE A 23 56.79 -7.43 9.25
CA PHE A 23 55.72 -8.34 9.65
C PHE A 23 54.60 -7.61 10.40
N ARG A 24 54.94 -6.79 11.40
CA ARG A 24 53.99 -5.94 12.12
C ARG A 24 53.27 -4.95 11.19
N ARG A 25 53.95 -4.43 10.18
CA ARG A 25 53.34 -3.53 9.17
C ARG A 25 52.35 -4.28 8.28
N TYR A 26 52.69 -5.50 7.86
CA TYR A 26 51.82 -6.37 7.09
C TYR A 26 50.55 -6.75 7.87
N ILE A 27 50.69 -7.20 9.13
CA ILE A 27 49.56 -7.55 10.00
C ILE A 27 48.62 -6.34 10.19
N ARG A 28 49.18 -5.16 10.53
CA ARG A 28 48.38 -3.92 10.70
C ARG A 28 47.61 -3.53 9.45
N ARG A 29 48.20 -3.68 8.26
CA ARG A 29 47.55 -3.35 6.98
C ARG A 29 46.37 -4.29 6.69
N ASN A 30 46.55 -5.60 6.88
CA ASN A 30 45.51 -6.60 6.64
C ASN A 30 44.33 -6.48 7.61
N ILE A 31 44.58 -6.14 8.87
CA ILE A 31 43.52 -5.93 9.87
C ILE A 31 42.64 -4.72 9.51
N ARG A 32 43.24 -3.59 9.12
CA ARG A 32 42.48 -2.37 8.74
C ARG A 32 41.60 -2.58 7.51
N VAL A 33 42.11 -3.28 6.49
CA VAL A 33 41.34 -3.60 5.26
C VAL A 33 40.16 -4.52 5.60
N ARG A 34 40.37 -5.54 6.43
CA ARG A 34 39.31 -6.44 6.91
C ARG A 34 38.25 -5.70 7.73
N GLN A 35 38.66 -4.78 8.60
CA GLN A 35 37.74 -3.95 9.41
C GLN A 35 36.92 -2.97 8.55
N ALA A 36 37.53 -2.30 7.58
CA ALA A 36 36.84 -1.39 6.67
C ALA A 36 35.79 -2.11 5.81
N CYS A 37 36.08 -3.32 5.31
CA CYS A 37 35.09 -4.14 4.58
C CYS A 37 33.92 -4.59 5.47
N ARG A 38 34.16 -4.98 6.72
CA ARG A 38 33.08 -5.38 7.66
C ARG A 38 32.13 -4.23 7.98
N ILE A 39 32.65 -3.02 8.19
CA ILE A 39 31.84 -1.83 8.46
C ILE A 39 31.03 -1.43 7.21
N ARG A 40 31.63 -1.47 6.02
CA ARG A 40 30.91 -1.19 4.75
C ARG A 40 29.80 -2.22 4.48
N ARG A 41 30.05 -3.50 4.76
CA ARG A 41 29.06 -4.58 4.59
C ARG A 41 27.91 -4.45 5.60
N GLN A 42 28.19 -4.18 6.87
CA GLN A 42 27.14 -3.93 7.87
C GLN A 42 26.32 -2.68 7.57
N LYS A 43 26.95 -1.58 7.14
CA LYS A 43 26.23 -0.37 6.71
C LYS A 43 25.33 -0.63 5.50
N ARG A 44 25.81 -1.41 4.52
CA ARG A 44 25.01 -1.81 3.35
C ARG A 44 23.78 -2.63 3.77
N HIS A 45 23.94 -3.61 4.66
CA HIS A 45 22.81 -4.41 5.16
C HIS A 45 21.82 -3.59 5.99
N ARG A 46 22.29 -2.68 6.85
CA ARG A 46 21.41 -1.78 7.62
C ARG A 46 20.62 -0.85 6.70
N VAL A 47 21.27 -0.21 5.72
CA VAL A 47 20.61 0.67 4.76
C VAL A 47 19.63 -0.10 3.88
N GLN A 48 20.00 -1.29 3.38
CA GLN A 48 19.10 -2.15 2.61
C GLN A 48 17.87 -2.57 3.42
N PHE A 49 18.04 -2.92 4.70
CA PHE A 49 16.93 -3.27 5.59
C PHE A 49 15.97 -2.11 5.79
N PHE A 50 16.47 -0.90 6.12
CA PHE A 50 15.62 0.28 6.27
C PHE A 50 14.95 0.69 4.96
N ALA A 51 15.64 0.59 3.82
CA ALA A 51 15.07 0.90 2.51
C ALA A 51 13.92 -0.06 2.15
N LEU A 52 14.08 -1.36 2.39
CA LEU A 52 13.01 -2.35 2.17
C LEU A 52 11.83 -2.11 3.11
N MET A 53 12.07 -1.79 4.38
CA MET A 53 11.01 -1.52 5.36
C MET A 53 10.16 -0.30 4.96
N ILE A 54 10.81 0.78 4.52
CA ILE A 54 10.13 1.98 3.99
C ILE A 54 9.33 1.64 2.71
N LEU A 55 9.93 0.90 1.78
CA LEU A 55 9.25 0.46 0.54
C LEU A 55 7.97 -0.33 0.86
N THR A 56 8.05 -1.27 1.79
CA THR A 56 6.88 -2.07 2.21
C THR A 56 5.82 -1.24 2.92
N ALA A 57 6.23 -0.26 3.75
CA ALA A 57 5.30 0.64 4.44
C ALA A 57 4.53 1.52 3.44
N VAL A 58 5.22 2.09 2.44
CA VAL A 58 4.58 2.88 1.37
C VAL A 58 3.63 2.01 0.55
N ALA A 59 4.03 0.79 0.19
CA ALA A 59 3.17 -0.14 -0.52
C ALA A 59 1.89 -0.51 0.27
N SER A 60 2.01 -0.73 1.59
CA SER A 60 0.84 -0.99 2.44
C SER A 60 -0.11 0.20 2.54
N LEU A 61 0.41 1.43 2.53
CA LEU A 61 -0.41 2.65 2.53
C LEU A 61 -1.25 2.76 1.26
N VAL A 62 -0.66 2.44 0.10
CA VAL A 62 -1.39 2.43 -1.19
C VAL A 62 -2.50 1.38 -1.20
N ILE A 63 -2.27 0.20 -0.62
CA ILE A 63 -3.28 -0.87 -0.54
C ILE A 63 -4.41 -0.52 0.44
N GLY A 64 -4.11 0.20 1.52
CA GLY A 64 -5.09 0.59 2.55
C GLY A 64 -6.09 1.66 2.09
N ILE A 65 -5.67 2.59 1.23
CA ILE A 65 -6.53 3.69 0.76
C ILE A 65 -7.63 3.18 -0.19
N GLY A 66 -7.41 2.05 -0.87
CA GLY A 66 -8.38 1.43 -1.79
C GLY A 66 -9.40 0.48 -1.14
N ARG A 67 -9.48 0.42 0.20
CA ARG A 67 -10.38 -0.50 0.93
C ARG A 67 -11.43 0.22 1.78
N ILE A 68 -11.88 1.39 1.34
CA ILE A 68 -13.05 2.06 1.92
C ILE A 68 -14.17 2.00 0.89
N GLU A 69 -14.84 0.85 0.83
CA GLU A 69 -16.10 0.55 0.14
C GLU A 69 -16.21 -0.97 0.32
N THR A 70 -16.91 -1.54 1.30
CA THR A 70 -18.35 -1.44 1.50
C THR A 70 -18.70 -1.95 2.91
N GLU A 71 -18.66 -1.08 3.92
CA GLU A 71 -19.33 -1.35 5.20
C GLU A 71 -20.34 -0.24 5.47
N ALA A 72 -21.39 -0.23 4.67
CA ALA A 72 -22.58 0.54 4.97
C ALA A 72 -23.80 -0.30 4.61
N TYR A 73 -24.61 -0.54 5.64
CA TYR A 73 -25.96 -1.11 5.62
C TYR A 73 -26.12 -2.64 5.83
N HIS A 74 -26.00 -3.02 7.11
CA HIS A 74 -26.83 -3.98 7.83
C HIS A 74 -27.92 -4.73 7.02
N ASN A 75 -27.89 -6.07 7.10
CA ASN A 75 -29.02 -7.01 6.90
C ASN A 75 -29.59 -7.24 5.49
N THR A 76 -28.80 -7.27 4.42
CA THR A 76 -29.28 -7.78 3.11
C THR A 76 -28.19 -8.55 2.36
N SER A 77 -27.64 -9.62 2.95
CA SER A 77 -26.46 -10.33 2.45
C SER A 77 -26.60 -11.03 1.07
N ASN A 78 -27.68 -10.84 0.33
CA ASN A 78 -27.81 -11.30 -1.06
C ASN A 78 -28.52 -10.33 -2.02
N LEU A 79 -29.03 -9.18 -1.55
CA LEU A 79 -29.78 -8.28 -2.43
C LEU A 79 -28.82 -7.31 -3.14
N LYS A 80 -28.77 -7.38 -4.46
CA LYS A 80 -28.00 -6.46 -5.31
C LYS A 80 -28.91 -5.35 -5.83
N LYS A 81 -28.37 -4.14 -5.93
CA LYS A 81 -29.07 -2.99 -6.52
C LYS A 81 -29.04 -3.10 -8.05
N TYR A 82 -30.22 -3.09 -8.68
CA TYR A 82 -30.39 -3.08 -10.14
C TYR A 82 -31.10 -1.80 -10.57
N TYR A 83 -30.86 -1.41 -11.83
CA TYR A 83 -31.49 -0.26 -12.46
C TYR A 83 -32.30 -0.74 -13.67
N THR A 84 -33.50 -0.19 -13.83
CA THR A 84 -34.35 -0.50 -14.99
C THR A 84 -35.07 0.75 -15.46
N SER A 85 -35.35 0.79 -16.76
CA SER A 85 -36.08 1.88 -17.41
C SER A 85 -37.54 1.46 -17.54
N VAL A 86 -38.44 2.21 -16.92
CA VAL A 86 -39.88 1.93 -16.90
C VAL A 86 -40.59 2.98 -17.74
N GLN A 87 -41.40 2.52 -18.69
CA GLN A 87 -42.27 3.41 -19.45
C GLN A 87 -43.49 3.78 -18.62
N LEU A 88 -43.77 5.07 -18.52
CA LEU A 88 -44.87 5.62 -17.73
C LEU A 88 -46.20 5.50 -18.49
N GLN A 89 -47.18 4.84 -17.88
CA GLN A 89 -48.53 4.68 -18.42
C GLN A 89 -49.51 5.72 -17.84
N ASP A 90 -50.68 5.84 -18.48
CA ASP A 90 -51.73 6.74 -17.99
C ASP A 90 -52.23 6.26 -16.61
N GLY A 91 -52.11 7.14 -15.60
CA GLY A 91 -52.44 6.83 -14.20
C GLY A 91 -51.25 6.42 -13.34
N ASP A 92 -50.06 6.26 -13.90
CA ASP A 92 -48.85 6.07 -13.11
C ASP A 92 -48.45 7.33 -12.37
N THR A 93 -48.04 7.16 -11.11
CA THR A 93 -47.52 8.23 -10.27
C THR A 93 -46.18 7.79 -9.70
N LEU A 94 -45.34 8.74 -9.28
CA LEU A 94 -44.10 8.39 -8.57
C LEU A 94 -44.39 7.54 -7.32
N TRP A 95 -45.57 7.71 -6.71
CA TRP A 95 -46.02 6.94 -5.56
C TRP A 95 -46.36 5.47 -5.91
N SER A 96 -47.00 5.21 -7.05
CA SER A 96 -47.25 3.83 -7.49
C SER A 96 -45.95 3.10 -7.84
N LEU A 97 -44.98 3.80 -8.43
CA LEU A 97 -43.64 3.28 -8.70
C LEU A 97 -42.87 2.99 -7.41
N ALA A 98 -42.90 3.91 -6.44
CA ALA A 98 -42.27 3.69 -5.15
C ALA A 98 -42.84 2.43 -4.49
N ARG A 99 -44.17 2.26 -4.44
CA ARG A 99 -44.78 1.06 -3.88
C ARG A 99 -44.34 -0.23 -4.59
N LYS A 100 -44.10 -0.17 -5.91
CA LYS A 100 -43.74 -1.32 -6.73
C LYS A 100 -42.26 -1.72 -6.61
N TYR A 101 -41.35 -0.74 -6.53
CA TYR A 101 -39.91 -0.98 -6.62
C TYR A 101 -39.16 -0.81 -5.28
N ASN A 102 -39.78 -0.17 -4.26
CA ASN A 102 -39.24 0.02 -2.91
C ASN A 102 -39.53 -1.17 -1.96
N VAL A 103 -39.68 -2.40 -2.47
CA VAL A 103 -40.11 -3.56 -1.67
C VAL A 103 -38.98 -4.12 -0.79
N ASN A 104 -37.74 -4.08 -1.28
CA ASN A 104 -36.57 -4.71 -0.66
C ASN A 104 -35.55 -3.67 -0.16
N THR A 105 -36.03 -2.48 0.14
CA THR A 105 -35.24 -1.29 0.47
C THR A 105 -35.63 -0.79 1.85
N ASN A 106 -34.66 -0.37 2.65
CA ASN A 106 -34.92 0.16 3.99
C ASN A 106 -35.18 1.69 4.00
N ILE A 107 -35.63 2.25 2.88
CA ILE A 107 -35.88 3.69 2.73
C ILE A 107 -37.38 3.97 2.63
N SER A 108 -37.81 5.15 3.09
CA SER A 108 -39.22 5.53 3.02
C SER A 108 -39.64 5.77 1.56
N HIS A 109 -40.95 5.66 1.29
CA HIS A 109 -41.49 5.96 -0.04
C HIS A 109 -41.16 7.40 -0.48
N HIS A 110 -41.10 8.35 0.46
CA HIS A 110 -40.73 9.74 0.17
C HIS A 110 -39.27 9.83 -0.29
N ASP A 111 -38.36 9.24 0.47
CA ASP A 111 -36.91 9.26 0.15
C ASP A 111 -36.64 8.54 -1.19
N TYR A 112 -37.37 7.45 -1.45
CA TYR A 112 -37.29 6.72 -2.71
C TYR A 112 -37.72 7.58 -3.91
N ILE A 113 -38.79 8.35 -3.76
CA ILE A 113 -39.28 9.27 -4.80
C ILE A 113 -38.25 10.38 -5.06
N ASP A 114 -37.68 10.97 -4.02
CA ASP A 114 -36.67 12.01 -4.16
C ASP A 114 -35.40 11.50 -4.87
N GLU A 115 -35.00 10.27 -4.58
CA GLU A 115 -33.86 9.63 -5.25
C GLU A 115 -34.15 9.38 -6.73
N ILE A 116 -35.33 8.85 -7.08
CA ILE A 116 -35.76 8.71 -8.48
C ILE A 116 -35.77 10.06 -9.19
N ARG A 117 -36.28 11.12 -8.55
CA ARG A 117 -36.31 12.45 -9.14
C ARG A 117 -34.90 12.97 -9.41
N ARG A 118 -33.97 12.78 -8.45
CA ARG A 118 -32.58 13.18 -8.61
C ARG A 118 -31.90 12.44 -9.76
N MET A 119 -32.08 11.12 -9.83
CA MET A 119 -31.50 10.28 -10.89
C MET A 119 -32.00 10.65 -12.29
N ASN A 120 -33.27 11.06 -12.40
CA ASN A 120 -33.91 11.40 -13.68
C ASN A 120 -33.95 12.92 -13.93
N GLN A 121 -33.25 13.72 -13.12
CA GLN A 121 -33.19 15.18 -13.23
C GLN A 121 -34.59 15.82 -13.31
N MET A 122 -35.55 15.31 -12.53
CA MET A 122 -36.93 15.77 -12.55
C MET A 122 -37.10 17.00 -11.65
N GLU A 123 -37.33 18.16 -12.26
CA GLU A 123 -37.59 19.42 -11.55
C GLU A 123 -38.92 19.43 -10.77
N GLY A 124 -39.84 18.50 -11.08
CA GLY A 124 -41.17 18.38 -10.45
C GLY A 124 -41.60 16.95 -10.12
N THR A 125 -42.76 16.80 -9.47
CA THR A 125 -43.45 15.51 -9.26
C THR A 125 -44.33 15.11 -10.45
N THR A 126 -44.40 15.97 -11.48
CA THR A 126 -45.25 15.74 -12.65
C THR A 126 -44.60 14.73 -13.57
N VAL A 127 -45.33 13.67 -13.83
CA VAL A 127 -44.90 12.53 -14.65
C VAL A 127 -45.62 12.66 -15.99
N HIS A 128 -44.87 12.62 -17.09
CA HIS A 128 -45.43 12.74 -18.43
C HIS A 128 -45.52 11.37 -19.11
N ARG A 129 -46.70 11.03 -19.64
CA ARG A 129 -46.93 9.80 -20.40
C ARG A 129 -45.93 9.62 -21.54
N GLY A 130 -45.58 8.38 -21.82
CA GLY A 130 -44.64 8.03 -22.91
C GLY A 130 -43.16 8.31 -22.59
N HIS A 131 -42.85 8.88 -21.43
CA HIS A 131 -41.48 9.05 -20.97
C HIS A 131 -40.99 7.81 -20.24
N TYR A 132 -39.67 7.60 -20.30
CA TYR A 132 -38.99 6.54 -19.58
C TYR A 132 -38.41 7.08 -18.29
N LEU A 133 -38.62 6.36 -17.21
CA LEU A 133 -38.09 6.69 -15.90
C LEU A 133 -37.13 5.60 -15.45
N THR A 134 -35.91 5.99 -15.09
CA THR A 134 -34.93 5.10 -14.49
C THR A 134 -35.27 4.90 -13.02
N VAL A 135 -35.55 3.66 -12.63
CA VAL A 135 -35.83 3.28 -11.23
C VAL A 135 -34.80 2.26 -10.75
N PHE A 136 -34.56 2.20 -9.44
CA PHE A 136 -33.72 1.16 -8.84
C PHE A 136 -34.51 0.22 -7.96
N TYR A 137 -34.10 -1.03 -7.89
CA TYR A 137 -34.70 -2.03 -7.00
C TYR A 137 -33.63 -3.00 -6.50
N TYR A 138 -33.97 -3.77 -5.46
CA TYR A 138 -33.06 -4.74 -4.83
C TYR A 138 -33.58 -6.16 -5.09
N GLN A 139 -32.72 -7.04 -5.63
CA GLN A 139 -33.02 -8.44 -5.94
C GLN A 139 -31.84 -9.36 -5.64
#